data_AF-A0A6L7Z692-F1
#
_entry.id   AF-A0A6L7Z692-F1
#
_cell.length_a   1.000
_cell.length_b   1.000
_cell.length_c   1.000
_cell.angle_alpha   90.00
_cell.angle_beta   90.00
_cell.angle_gamma   90.00
#
_symmetry.space_group_name_H-M   'P 1'
#
loop_
_entity.id
_entity.type
_entity.pdbx_description
1 polymer ?
#
loop_
_entity_poly.entity_id
_entity_poly.type
_entity_poly.pdbx_seq_one_letter_code
_entity_poly.pdbx_strand_id
1 'polypeptide(L)'
;MTADALRRTIQGIEEAGSADRPRLPLGIPGIDRALPGGGLRLGGIHEVVGDESATGFCAALLARVGGAEAGSNTPAEGATPRGAFRRSALLWLARGDDLYPPGLVRYGIGPGQLLVVSGLRRADDMLWAMEEALRCRAVSGVVAEIGQIGLAAGRRLMLAAEGTGVLGLVLSRRDRGRG
;
A
#
# COMPACT_ATOMS: atom_id res chain seq x y z
N MET A 1 1.94 12.42 -36.01
CA MET A 1 2.11 11.62 -34.78
C MET A 1 0.76 11.05 -34.39
N THR A 2 0.60 9.73 -34.39
CA THR A 2 -0.66 9.06 -34.04
C THR A 2 -0.80 8.95 -32.51
N ALA A 3 -2.03 8.93 -32.00
CA ALA A 3 -2.31 8.82 -30.55
C ALA A 3 -1.63 7.59 -29.90
N ASP A 4 -1.46 6.50 -30.65
CA ASP A 4 -0.80 5.28 -30.18
C ASP A 4 0.72 5.39 -30.04
N ALA A 5 1.35 6.27 -30.81
CA ALA A 5 2.77 6.58 -30.64
C ALA A 5 2.98 7.39 -29.35
N LEU A 6 2.07 8.32 -29.05
CA LEU A 6 2.12 9.11 -27.82
C LEU A 6 1.90 8.24 -26.58
N ARG A 7 0.92 7.32 -26.63
CA ARG A 7 0.67 6.36 -25.54
C ARG A 7 1.89 5.47 -25.28
N ARG A 8 2.54 4.95 -26.32
CA ARG A 8 3.77 4.14 -26.18
C ARG A 8 4.93 4.93 -25.59
N THR A 9 5.10 6.20 -25.98
CA THR A 9 6.14 7.06 -25.40
C THR A 9 5.86 7.37 -23.93
N ILE A 10 4.61 7.69 -23.57
CA ILE A 10 4.20 7.92 -22.17
C ILE A 10 4.43 6.65 -21.35
N GLN A 11 3.98 5.50 -21.85
CA GLN A 11 4.13 4.20 -21.19
C GLN A 11 5.60 3.84 -20.98
N GLY A 12 6.48 4.11 -21.96
CA GLY A 12 7.92 3.91 -21.82
C GLY A 12 8.58 4.83 -20.79
N ILE A 13 8.13 6.08 -20.66
CA ILE A 13 8.62 7.02 -19.63
C ILE A 13 8.12 6.61 -18.23
N GLU A 14 6.86 6.16 -18.13
CA GLU A 14 6.27 5.63 -16.89
C GLU A 14 6.95 4.31 -16.45
N GLU A 15 7.27 3.43 -17.40
CA GLU A 15 7.98 2.18 -17.15
C GLU A 15 9.44 2.40 -16.76
N ALA A 16 10.15 3.34 -17.41
CA ALA A 16 11.55 3.65 -17.12
C ALA A 16 11.76 4.19 -15.68
N GLY A 17 10.82 4.97 -15.15
CA GLY A 17 10.85 5.39 -13.74
C GLY A 17 10.39 4.33 -12.73
N SER A 18 9.70 3.29 -13.21
CA SER A 18 9.06 2.22 -12.42
C SER A 18 9.89 0.93 -12.35
N ALA A 19 10.79 0.69 -13.31
CA ALA A 19 11.50 -0.58 -13.48
C ALA A 19 12.49 -0.93 -12.36
N ASP A 20 13.10 0.07 -11.70
CA ASP A 20 14.20 -0.13 -10.74
C ASP A 20 13.73 -0.24 -9.27
N ARG A 21 12.43 -0.09 -9.01
CA ARG A 21 11.91 -0.07 -7.63
C ARG A 21 11.46 -1.46 -7.17
N PRO A 22 11.71 -1.82 -5.88
CA PRO A 22 11.21 -3.06 -5.31
C PRO A 22 9.69 -3.20 -5.45
N ARG A 23 9.22 -4.43 -5.62
CA ARG A 23 7.79 -4.77 -5.78
C ARG A 23 7.38 -5.77 -4.71
N LEU A 24 6.19 -5.56 -4.16
CA LEU A 24 5.54 -6.45 -3.22
C LEU A 24 4.64 -7.42 -4.00
N PRO A 25 4.99 -8.71 -4.12
CA PRO A 25 4.09 -9.70 -4.71
C PRO A 25 2.85 -9.88 -3.83
N LEU A 26 1.70 -10.16 -4.43
CA LEU A 26 0.47 -10.49 -3.70
C LEU A 26 0.54 -11.91 -3.09
N GLY A 27 1.42 -12.77 -3.61
CA GLY A 27 1.55 -14.16 -3.18
C GLY A 27 0.58 -15.10 -3.87
N ILE A 28 -0.01 -14.66 -4.98
CA ILE A 28 -0.92 -15.44 -5.82
C ILE A 28 -0.26 -15.50 -7.20
N PRO A 29 0.40 -16.62 -7.57
CA PRO A 29 1.21 -16.69 -8.79
C PRO A 29 0.48 -16.34 -10.08
N GLY A 30 -0.85 -16.56 -10.12
CA GLY A 30 -1.69 -16.14 -11.24
C GLY A 30 -1.79 -14.63 -11.38
N ILE A 31 -1.96 -13.91 -10.26
CA ILE A 31 -2.11 -12.46 -10.25
C ILE A 31 -0.76 -11.76 -10.33
N ASP A 32 0.26 -12.28 -9.63
CA ASP A 32 1.60 -11.71 -9.64
C ASP A 32 2.16 -11.66 -11.07
N ARG A 33 1.96 -12.72 -11.87
CA ARG A 33 2.35 -12.74 -13.30
C ARG A 33 1.58 -11.74 -14.17
N ALA A 34 0.36 -11.39 -13.78
CA ALA A 34 -0.45 -10.42 -14.52
C ALA A 34 -0.09 -8.97 -14.15
N LEU A 35 0.51 -8.74 -12.99
CA LEU A 35 0.93 -7.42 -12.55
C LEU A 35 2.27 -7.01 -13.19
N PRO A 36 2.42 -5.75 -13.62
CA PRO A 36 3.70 -5.25 -14.11
C PRO A 36 4.82 -5.49 -13.10
N GLY A 37 5.86 -6.21 -13.53
CA GLY A 37 7.02 -6.54 -12.71
C GLY A 37 6.74 -7.48 -11.53
N GLY A 38 5.61 -8.19 -11.50
CA GLY A 38 5.38 -9.26 -10.52
C GLY A 38 4.72 -8.85 -9.21
N GLY A 39 4.26 -7.59 -9.06
CA GLY A 39 3.66 -7.13 -7.81
C GLY A 39 3.42 -5.62 -7.73
N LEU A 40 3.00 -5.16 -6.56
CA LEU A 40 2.74 -3.75 -6.26
C LEU A 40 4.07 -3.01 -6.04
N ARG A 41 4.30 -1.93 -6.78
CA ARG A 41 5.50 -1.10 -6.63
C ARG A 41 5.58 -0.48 -5.22
N LEU A 42 6.72 -0.63 -4.54
CA LEU A 42 7.04 0.10 -3.31
C LEU A 42 7.41 1.55 -3.62
N GLY A 43 7.13 2.45 -2.68
CA GLY A 43 7.21 3.90 -2.92
C GLY A 43 6.19 4.41 -3.94
N GLY A 44 5.03 3.73 -4.02
CA GLY A 44 3.91 4.09 -4.87
C GLY A 44 2.61 4.18 -4.07
N ILE A 45 1.59 4.78 -4.69
CA ILE A 45 0.23 4.84 -4.17
C ILE A 45 -0.64 3.86 -4.96
N HIS A 46 -1.33 2.98 -4.25
CA HIS A 46 -2.28 2.02 -4.83
C HIS A 46 -3.66 2.23 -4.23
N GLU A 47 -4.67 2.37 -5.08
CA GLU A 47 -6.05 2.47 -4.64
C GLU A 47 -6.70 1.08 -4.59
N VAL A 48 -7.27 0.75 -3.44
CA VAL A 48 -8.04 -0.46 -3.22
C VAL A 48 -9.50 -0.06 -3.06
N VAL A 49 -10.32 -0.54 -3.98
CA VAL A 49 -11.75 -0.24 -4.01
C VAL A 49 -12.53 -1.53 -3.81
N GLY A 50 -13.42 -1.55 -2.82
CA GLY A 50 -14.22 -2.73 -2.53
C GLY A 50 -15.16 -2.51 -1.35
N ASP A 51 -15.81 -3.59 -0.90
CA ASP A 51 -16.63 -3.60 0.31
C ASP A 51 -15.76 -3.91 1.54
N GLU A 52 -16.31 -4.58 2.54
CA GLU A 52 -15.60 -5.00 3.75
C GLU A 52 -14.36 -5.87 3.46
N SER A 53 -14.35 -6.61 2.34
CA SER A 53 -13.21 -7.44 1.94
C SER A 53 -11.94 -6.63 1.62
N ALA A 54 -12.10 -5.37 1.20
CA ALA A 54 -10.98 -4.49 0.90
C ALA A 54 -10.14 -4.16 2.13
N THR A 55 -10.76 -4.07 3.31
CA THR A 55 -10.04 -3.89 4.59
C THR A 55 -9.11 -5.07 4.85
N GLY A 56 -9.61 -6.30 4.71
CA GLY A 56 -8.79 -7.50 4.90
C GLY A 56 -7.65 -7.61 3.90
N PHE A 57 -7.91 -7.23 2.64
CA PHE A 57 -6.89 -7.19 1.59
C PHE A 57 -5.78 -6.17 1.91
N CYS A 58 -6.13 -4.94 2.30
CA CYS A 58 -5.16 -3.93 2.74
C CYS A 58 -4.35 -4.40 3.95
N ALA A 59 -4.99 -5.07 4.91
CA ALA A 59 -4.31 -5.63 6.09
C ALA A 59 -3.28 -6.70 5.71
N ALA A 60 -3.64 -7.59 4.78
CA ALA A 60 -2.73 -8.61 4.26
C ALA A 60 -1.51 -8.00 3.54
N LEU A 61 -1.71 -6.95 2.75
CA LEU A 61 -0.63 -6.23 2.09
C LEU A 61 0.30 -5.53 3.10
N LEU A 62 -0.26 -4.87 4.12
CA LEU A 62 0.51 -4.27 5.20
C LEU A 62 1.34 -5.32 5.96
N ALA A 63 0.75 -6.48 6.29
CA ALA A 63 1.47 -7.55 6.94
C ALA A 63 2.67 -8.01 6.08
N ARG A 64 2.45 -8.18 4.78
CA ARG A 64 3.46 -8.67 3.84
C ARG A 64 4.64 -7.69 3.70
N VAL A 65 4.39 -6.39 3.59
CA VAL A 65 5.47 -5.38 3.58
C VAL A 65 6.16 -5.27 4.94
N GLY A 66 5.45 -5.59 6.02
CA GLY A 66 6.00 -5.70 7.38
C GLY A 66 6.85 -6.94 7.65
N GLY A 67 7.01 -7.83 6.67
CA GLY A 67 7.82 -9.05 6.78
C GLY A 67 7.03 -10.31 7.20
N ALA A 68 5.70 -10.27 7.15
CA ALA A 68 4.88 -11.46 7.34
C ALA A 68 5.01 -12.37 6.10
N GLU A 69 5.53 -13.57 6.29
CA GLU A 69 5.47 -14.61 5.26
C GLU A 69 4.02 -15.09 5.16
N ALA A 70 3.42 -14.98 3.98
CA ALA A 70 2.11 -15.58 3.76
C ALA A 70 2.25 -17.11 3.76
N GLY A 71 1.93 -17.75 4.88
CA GLY A 71 1.43 -19.12 4.97
C GLY A 71 2.29 -20.26 4.40
N SER A 72 3.58 -20.07 4.10
CA SER A 72 4.45 -21.17 3.67
C SER A 72 5.36 -21.61 4.82
N ASN A 73 5.10 -22.79 5.37
CA ASN A 73 6.01 -23.49 6.30
C ASN A 73 7.26 -24.05 5.60
N THR A 74 7.63 -23.51 4.43
CA THR A 74 8.82 -23.95 3.69
C THR A 74 9.69 -22.73 3.47
N PRO A 75 10.89 -22.65 4.07
CA PRO A 75 11.83 -21.59 3.71
C PRO A 75 12.18 -21.77 2.24
N ALA A 76 11.76 -20.84 1.38
CA ALA A 76 12.16 -20.84 -0.02
C ALA A 76 13.68 -20.62 -0.08
N GLU A 77 14.41 -21.63 -0.55
CA GLU A 77 15.83 -21.52 -0.89
C GLU A 77 15.99 -20.43 -1.95
N GLY A 78 16.74 -19.38 -1.61
CA GLY A 78 16.90 -18.18 -2.44
C GLY A 78 16.27 -16.91 -1.87
N ALA A 79 15.63 -16.96 -0.70
CA ALA A 79 15.24 -15.76 0.03
C ALA A 79 16.49 -14.91 0.32
N THR A 80 16.51 -13.71 -0.26
CA THR A 80 17.54 -12.69 -0.05
C THR A 80 17.84 -12.53 1.44
N PRO A 81 19.10 -12.26 1.84
CA PRO A 81 19.52 -12.27 3.24
C PRO A 81 18.56 -11.46 4.12
N ARG A 82 17.87 -12.15 5.03
CA ARG A 82 17.11 -11.56 6.14
C ARG A 82 18.09 -10.78 7.03
N GLY A 83 18.15 -9.48 6.82
CA GLY A 83 18.90 -8.56 7.67
C GLY A 83 18.98 -7.16 7.09
N ALA A 84 18.02 -6.28 7.43
CA ALA A 84 18.21 -4.82 7.51
C ALA A 84 16.97 -4.01 7.91
N PHE A 85 15.75 -4.57 7.98
CA PHE A 85 14.59 -3.80 8.46
C PHE A 85 14.46 -3.95 9.98
N ARG A 86 15.05 -2.99 10.71
CA ARG A 86 14.56 -2.64 12.06
C ARG A 86 13.03 -2.58 11.98
N ARG A 87 12.33 -3.22 12.92
CA ARG A 87 10.88 -3.18 13.12
C ARG A 87 10.28 -1.86 12.62
N SER A 88 9.81 -1.85 11.37
CA SER A 88 9.25 -0.67 10.75
C SER A 88 7.77 -0.60 11.11
N ALA A 89 7.30 0.62 11.37
CA ALA A 89 5.91 0.84 11.71
C ALA A 89 5.02 0.62 10.48
N LEU A 90 3.83 0.07 10.71
CA LEU A 90 2.74 -0.04 9.77
C LEU A 90 1.62 0.86 10.29
N LEU A 91 1.15 1.78 9.46
CA LEU A 91 0.15 2.75 9.88
C LEU A 91 -1.20 2.43 9.26
N TRP A 92 -2.27 2.56 10.06
CA TRP A 92 -3.64 2.57 9.57
C TRP A 92 -4.31 3.86 10.00
N LEU A 93 -4.69 4.68 9.03
CA LEU A 93 -5.40 5.94 9.22
C LEU A 93 -6.88 5.69 8.97
N ALA A 94 -7.64 5.59 10.05
CA ALA A 94 -9.06 5.27 10.03
C ALA A 94 -9.92 6.53 10.14
N ARG A 95 -10.99 6.59 9.36
CA ARG A 95 -11.92 7.72 9.36
C ARG A 95 -12.81 7.71 10.61
N GLY A 96 -13.14 6.52 11.10
CA GLY A 96 -13.96 6.28 12.29
C GLY A 96 -13.28 5.38 13.31
N ASP A 97 -14.07 4.96 14.30
CA ASP A 97 -13.65 4.04 15.36
C ASP A 97 -14.22 2.62 15.13
N ASP A 98 -14.68 2.35 13.90
CA ASP A 98 -15.24 1.07 13.45
C ASP A 98 -14.16 0.04 13.08
N LEU A 99 -12.91 0.48 12.91
CA LEU A 99 -11.79 -0.44 12.75
C LEU A 99 -11.54 -1.18 14.06
N TYR A 100 -11.43 -2.50 13.99
CA TYR A 100 -11.06 -3.35 15.12
C TYR A 100 -9.60 -3.81 15.01
N PRO A 101 -8.63 -3.12 15.65
CA PRO A 101 -7.20 -3.40 15.47
C PRO A 101 -6.78 -4.83 15.83
N PRO A 102 -7.32 -5.49 16.88
CA PRO A 102 -6.96 -6.88 17.19
C PRO A 102 -7.31 -7.86 16.06
N GLY A 103 -8.31 -7.53 15.23
CA GLY A 103 -8.65 -8.32 14.04
C GLY A 103 -7.56 -8.26 12.97
N LEU A 104 -6.82 -7.15 12.87
CA LEU A 104 -5.77 -6.95 11.86
C LEU A 104 -4.51 -7.77 12.15
N VAL A 105 -4.23 -8.05 13.43
CA VAL A 105 -3.09 -8.91 13.85
C VAL A 105 -3.21 -10.32 13.27
N ARG A 106 -4.43 -10.81 13.01
CA ARG A 106 -4.67 -12.14 12.41
C ARG A 106 -4.11 -12.27 10.99
N TYR A 107 -3.83 -11.16 10.31
CA TYR A 107 -3.22 -11.15 8.97
C TYR A 107 -1.70 -11.31 9.00
N GLY A 108 -1.10 -11.54 10.17
CA GLY A 108 0.34 -11.75 10.32
C GLY A 108 1.12 -10.49 10.65
N ILE A 109 0.45 -9.38 10.98
CA ILE A 109 1.12 -8.17 11.45
C ILE A 109 1.74 -8.43 12.81
N GLY A 110 3.05 -8.23 12.94
CA GLY A 110 3.78 -8.49 14.17
C GLY A 110 3.30 -7.62 15.35
N PRO A 111 3.32 -8.15 16.58
CA PRO A 111 2.98 -7.37 17.77
C PRO A 111 3.87 -6.13 17.88
N GLY A 112 3.25 -4.94 17.97
CA GLY A 112 3.96 -3.66 18.07
C GLY A 112 4.42 -3.04 16.75
N GLN A 113 4.09 -3.63 15.59
CA GLN A 113 4.33 -2.98 14.30
C GLN A 113 3.18 -2.06 13.88
N LEU A 114 1.94 -2.39 14.26
CA LEU A 114 0.74 -1.64 13.85
C LEU A 114 0.48 -0.43 14.74
N LEU A 115 0.39 0.75 14.13
CA LEU A 115 -0.11 1.98 14.73
C LEU A 115 -1.41 2.37 14.04
N VAL A 116 -2.48 2.53 14.82
CA VAL A 116 -3.78 2.97 14.31
C VAL A 116 -4.02 4.39 14.77
N VAL A 117 -4.33 5.27 13.81
CA VAL A 117 -4.78 6.63 14.06
C VAL A 117 -6.24 6.71 13.64
N SER A 118 -7.13 6.78 14.61
CA SER A 118 -8.58 6.79 14.38
C SER A 118 -9.17 8.19 14.47
N GLY A 119 -10.40 8.35 13.98
CA GLY A 119 -11.16 9.59 14.10
C GLY A 119 -10.73 10.70 13.13
N LEU A 120 -9.97 10.38 12.08
CA LEU A 120 -9.57 11.32 11.03
C LEU A 120 -10.75 11.61 10.08
N ARG A 121 -11.70 12.44 10.54
CA ARG A 121 -12.95 12.71 9.81
C ARG A 121 -12.80 13.66 8.63
N ARG A 122 -11.82 14.55 8.67
CA ARG A 122 -11.57 15.54 7.61
C ARG A 122 -10.60 14.97 6.58
N ALA A 123 -10.93 15.15 5.30
CA ALA A 123 -10.10 14.67 4.20
C ALA A 123 -8.69 15.30 4.24
N ASP A 124 -8.58 16.58 4.59
CA ASP A 124 -7.29 17.28 4.68
C ASP A 124 -6.38 16.68 5.75
N ASP A 125 -6.93 16.37 6.94
CA ASP A 125 -6.18 15.78 8.05
C ASP A 125 -5.70 14.36 7.68
N MET A 126 -6.55 13.59 7.01
CA MET A 126 -6.23 12.25 6.50
C MET A 126 -5.11 12.30 5.46
N LEU A 127 -5.22 13.21 4.48
CA LEU A 127 -4.23 13.38 3.42
C LEU A 127 -2.89 13.86 3.98
N TRP A 128 -2.92 14.81 4.92
CA TRP A 128 -1.72 15.29 5.60
C TRP A 128 -1.04 14.17 6.40
N ALA A 129 -1.80 13.43 7.22
CA ALA A 129 -1.26 12.32 8.00
C ALA A 129 -0.68 11.21 7.10
N MET A 130 -1.33 10.91 5.98
CA MET A 130 -0.81 9.95 5.00
C MET A 130 0.49 10.46 4.38
N GLU A 131 0.56 11.74 4.01
CA GLU A 131 1.77 12.35 3.45
C GLU A 131 2.95 12.27 4.43
N GLU A 132 2.75 12.60 5.70
CA GLU A 132 3.78 12.50 6.74
C GLU A 132 4.24 11.04 6.94
N ALA A 133 3.32 10.09 6.94
CA ALA A 133 3.65 8.67 7.01
C ALA A 133 4.51 8.23 5.82
N LEU A 134 4.17 8.68 4.60
CA LEU A 134 4.94 8.38 3.39
C LEU A 134 6.32 9.03 3.39
N ARG A 135 6.52 10.17 4.08
CA ARG A 135 7.84 10.83 4.23
C ARG A 135 8.71 10.17 5.30
N CYS A 136 8.16 9.31 6.15
CA CYS A 136 8.87 8.70 7.26
C CYS A 136 9.56 7.39 6.86
N ARG A 137 10.90 7.35 6.88
CA ARG A 137 11.69 6.13 6.57
C ARG A 137 11.56 5.01 7.61
N ALA A 138 11.00 5.30 8.78
CA ALA A 138 10.72 4.29 9.80
C ALA A 138 9.39 3.54 9.56
N VAL A 139 8.57 4.01 8.62
CA VAL A 139 7.31 3.37 8.20
C VAL A 139 7.60 2.47 7.01
N SER A 140 6.97 1.29 6.94
CA SER A 140 7.03 0.41 5.77
C SER A 140 5.78 0.47 4.90
N GLY A 141 4.63 0.78 5.50
CA GLY A 141 3.39 0.94 4.78
C GLY A 141 2.36 1.75 5.56
N VAL A 142 1.49 2.43 4.83
CA VAL A 142 0.36 3.17 5.37
C VAL A 142 -0.90 2.84 4.58
N VAL A 143 -1.99 2.55 5.29
CA VAL A 143 -3.36 2.50 4.73
C VAL A 143 -4.09 3.74 5.20
N ALA A 144 -4.76 4.43 4.28
CA ALA A 144 -5.62 5.56 4.59
C ALA A 144 -7.02 5.37 4.00
N GLU A 145 -8.04 5.51 4.85
CA GLU A 145 -9.44 5.42 4.46
C GLU A 145 -9.91 6.71 3.78
N ILE A 146 -9.50 6.89 2.53
CA ILE A 146 -9.84 8.05 1.70
C ILE A 146 -10.79 7.59 0.60
N GLY A 147 -11.99 8.17 0.55
CA GLY A 147 -13.00 7.81 -0.44
C GLY A 147 -12.60 8.14 -1.88
N GLN A 148 -12.25 9.41 -2.14
CA GLN A 148 -11.73 9.86 -3.43
C GLN A 148 -10.56 10.82 -3.25
N ILE A 149 -9.55 10.70 -4.11
CA ILE A 149 -8.37 11.56 -4.11
C ILE A 149 -8.33 12.36 -5.41
N GLY A 150 -8.23 13.69 -5.28
CA GLY A 150 -8.01 14.56 -6.43
C GLY A 150 -6.58 14.44 -6.98
N LEU A 151 -6.40 14.74 -8.28
CA LEU A 151 -5.12 14.61 -8.99
C LEU A 151 -3.94 15.31 -8.28
N ALA A 152 -4.16 16.52 -7.75
CA ALA A 152 -3.12 17.28 -7.06
C ALA A 152 -2.65 16.61 -5.76
N ALA A 153 -3.60 16.08 -4.98
CA ALA A 153 -3.30 15.36 -3.74
C ALA A 153 -2.61 14.02 -4.06
N GLY A 154 -3.12 13.26 -5.04
CA GLY A 154 -2.52 12.01 -5.48
C GLY A 154 -1.07 12.17 -5.95
N ARG A 155 -0.79 13.20 -6.75
CA ARG A 155 0.59 13.50 -7.20
C ARG A 155 1.52 13.83 -6.03
N ARG A 156 1.04 14.59 -5.05
CA ARG A 156 1.83 14.94 -3.86
C ARG A 156 2.17 13.71 -3.02
N LEU A 157 1.19 12.84 -2.77
CA LEU A 157 1.39 11.57 -2.07
C LEU A 157 2.36 10.66 -2.83
N MET A 158 2.26 10.58 -4.16
CA MET A 158 3.17 9.79 -4.98
C MET A 158 4.62 10.27 -4.85
N LEU A 159 4.87 11.57 -4.92
CA LEU A 159 6.21 12.14 -4.71
C LEU A 159 6.74 11.86 -3.30
N ALA A 160 5.87 11.90 -2.29
CA ALA A 160 6.23 11.57 -0.91
C ALA A 160 6.64 10.09 -0.77
N ALA A 161 5.84 9.18 -1.31
CA ALA A 161 6.12 7.74 -1.33
C ALA A 161 7.40 7.43 -2.11
N GLU A 162 7.63 8.14 -3.21
CA GLU A 162 8.80 7.96 -4.06
C GLU A 162 10.11 8.30 -3.33
N GLY A 163 10.10 9.24 -2.38
CA GLY A 163 11.29 9.63 -1.63
C GLY A 163 11.77 8.61 -0.59
N THR A 164 10.93 7.65 -0.22
CA THR A 164 11.16 6.75 0.92
C THR A 164 11.01 5.27 0.61
N GLY A 165 10.23 4.90 -0.42
CA GLY A 165 9.89 3.50 -0.70
C GLY A 165 8.73 2.96 0.13
N VAL A 166 8.05 3.78 0.93
CA VAL A 166 6.88 3.37 1.72
C VAL A 166 5.74 2.90 0.79
N LEU A 167 5.07 1.80 1.15
CA LEU A 167 3.85 1.38 0.46
C LEU A 167 2.67 2.27 0.90
N GLY A 168 2.09 3.03 -0.03
CA GLY A 168 0.85 3.77 0.23
C GLY A 168 -0.37 3.03 -0.32
N LEU A 169 -1.34 2.75 0.55
CA LEU A 169 -2.63 2.17 0.18
C LEU A 169 -3.76 3.14 0.49
N VAL A 170 -4.59 3.41 -0.50
CA VAL A 170 -5.79 4.23 -0.38
C VAL A 170 -6.98 3.29 -0.37
N LEU A 171 -7.71 3.25 0.74
CA LEU A 171 -8.87 2.39 0.90
C LEU A 171 -10.16 3.17 0.64
N SER A 172 -10.80 2.89 -0.49
CA SER A 172 -12.13 3.40 -0.83
C SER A 172 -13.17 2.32 -0.57
N ARG A 173 -13.77 2.34 0.64
CA ARG A 173 -14.88 1.44 0.97
C ARG A 173 -16.12 1.90 0.22
N ARG A 174 -16.66 1.05 -0.66
CA ARG A 174 -17.99 1.22 -1.22
C ARG A 174 -18.99 0.72 -0.20
N ASP A 175 -19.78 1.63 0.37
CA ASP A 175 -20.92 1.25 1.21
C ASP A 175 -21.89 0.39 0.37
N ARG A 176 -22.27 -0.79 0.89
CA ARG A 176 -23.44 -1.53 0.37
C ARG A 176 -24.70 -0.75 0.76
N GLY A 177 -25.04 0.28 -0.01
CA GLY A 177 -26.35 0.91 0.11
C GLY A 177 -26.37 2.41 -0.16
N ARG A 178 -26.41 2.78 -1.44
CA ARG A 178 -27.34 3.78 -2.00
C ARG A 178 -27.60 3.42 -3.46
N GLY A 179 -28.49 2.45 -3.65
CA GLY A 179 -29.37 2.36 -4.82
C GLY A 179 -30.71 2.97 -4.46
#